data_AF-T1L447-F1
#
_entry.id   AF-T1L447-F1
#
_cell.length_a   1.000
_cell.length_b   1.000
_cell.length_c   1.000
_cell.angle_alpha   90.00
_cell.angle_beta   90.00
_cell.angle_gamma   90.00
#
_symmetry.space_group_name_H-M   'P 1'
#
loop_
_entity.id
_entity.type
_entity.pdbx_description
1 polymer ?
#
loop_
_entity_poly.entity_id
_entity_poly.type
_entity_poly.pdbx_seq_one_letter_code
_entity_poly.pdbx_strand_id
1 'polypeptide(L)'
;MTNLAPDLSFTGVYDGWQVIDATPQEPSDGIYQCGPTSVVAIRNGEITRDYDGRFVFAEVNADEVYWLRTGAEESYKYLQSDITKIGKNLSTKQVGANDRIDLTSNYKHQEETPEEREIMIKALHQSNNIFTKYYLNAKFSDIRFDLQLLDDVLIGKPFKVRLIAENKSGLVYTVETLTRLDTVFGDGKRNKEIKRDLSLTKIPPLSEVEIAIPIEYEDYENHLVDQNTFSVVMIAKVLENDYHYAGIDNFRLRMPDIEIEVVGDVFEKKPFTCHAYFKNPLPKRLNKGIFLIEGPGLVKPNQTLKIPLKRSVKADDWARVTFTLTPTTIGEKTIIVKFYSKELKDIDGSRIVRVSRDTTLFNLDELDERFRRT
;
A
#
# COMPACT_ATOMS: atom_id res chain seq x y z
N MET A 1 -3.32 -29.11 -8.05
CA MET A 1 -4.79 -29.11 -8.17
C MET A 1 -5.13 -28.23 -9.35
N THR A 2 -5.92 -28.70 -10.30
CA THR A 2 -6.49 -27.87 -11.36
C THR A 2 -7.72 -27.17 -10.81
N ASN A 3 -7.71 -25.85 -10.79
CA ASN A 3 -8.90 -25.06 -10.42
C ASN A 3 -9.79 -24.96 -11.66
N LEU A 4 -10.90 -25.70 -11.66
CA LEU A 4 -11.84 -25.76 -12.78
C LEU A 4 -13.11 -24.97 -12.47
N ALA A 5 -13.73 -24.35 -13.47
CA ALA A 5 -15.00 -23.63 -13.41
C ALA A 5 -16.00 -24.22 -14.43
N PRO A 6 -16.42 -25.49 -14.23
CA PRO A 6 -17.28 -26.20 -15.19
C PRO A 6 -18.69 -25.62 -15.31
N ASP A 7 -19.13 -24.86 -14.31
CA ASP A 7 -20.37 -24.08 -14.26
C ASP A 7 -20.33 -22.87 -15.20
N LEU A 8 -19.15 -22.30 -15.45
CA LEU A 8 -18.99 -21.13 -16.32
C LEU A 8 -18.78 -21.51 -17.80
N SER A 9 -18.09 -22.62 -18.08
CA SER A 9 -17.88 -23.13 -19.45
C SER A 9 -17.45 -24.59 -19.50
N PHE A 10 -17.89 -25.32 -20.53
CA PHE A 10 -17.40 -26.67 -20.83
C PHE A 10 -16.02 -26.71 -21.48
N THR A 11 -15.55 -25.58 -22.04
CA THR A 11 -14.24 -25.48 -22.71
C THR A 11 -13.11 -25.14 -21.74
N GLY A 12 -13.42 -24.87 -20.47
CA GLY A 12 -12.44 -24.50 -19.44
C GLY A 12 -11.85 -23.10 -19.61
N VAL A 13 -12.50 -22.21 -20.36
CA VAL A 13 -11.95 -20.87 -20.64
C VAL A 13 -11.90 -19.97 -19.39
N TYR A 14 -12.70 -20.29 -18.37
CA TYR A 14 -12.76 -19.57 -17.08
C TYR A 14 -12.02 -20.28 -15.93
N ASP A 15 -11.34 -21.39 -16.24
CA ASP A 15 -10.53 -22.14 -15.28
C ASP A 15 -9.32 -21.31 -14.79
N GLY A 16 -8.66 -21.78 -13.73
CA GLY A 16 -7.48 -21.14 -13.15
C GLY A 16 -7.78 -20.34 -11.90
N TRP A 17 -7.20 -19.13 -11.78
CA TRP A 17 -7.35 -18.31 -10.58
C TRP A 17 -8.79 -17.81 -10.41
N GLN A 18 -9.34 -18.02 -9.22
CA GLN A 18 -10.65 -17.53 -8.81
C GLN A 18 -10.47 -16.59 -7.62
N VAL A 19 -11.11 -15.43 -7.66
CA VAL A 19 -11.12 -14.45 -6.58
C VAL A 19 -12.06 -14.94 -5.48
N ILE A 20 -11.59 -14.92 -4.24
CA ILE A 20 -12.40 -15.13 -3.04
C ILE A 20 -12.00 -14.02 -2.08
N ASP A 21 -12.96 -13.21 -1.64
CA ASP A 21 -12.73 -12.19 -0.61
C ASP A 21 -13.57 -12.51 0.63
N ALA A 22 -12.88 -12.69 1.76
CA ALA A 22 -13.50 -12.95 3.06
C ALA A 22 -13.73 -11.66 3.87
N THR A 23 -13.31 -10.50 3.35
CA THR A 23 -13.53 -9.20 3.97
C THR A 23 -15.01 -8.82 3.81
N PRO A 24 -15.76 -8.57 4.89
CA PRO A 24 -17.19 -8.28 4.81
C PRO A 24 -17.41 -6.86 4.27
N GLN A 25 -17.60 -6.73 2.95
CA GLN A 25 -17.82 -5.45 2.25
C GLN A 25 -19.27 -5.30 1.79
N GLU A 26 -19.67 -6.07 0.76
CA GLU A 26 -21.03 -6.10 0.22
C GLU A 26 -21.69 -7.46 0.50
N PRO A 27 -22.99 -7.51 0.84
CA PRO A 27 -23.71 -8.77 0.99
C PRO A 27 -24.03 -9.41 -0.38
N SER A 28 -23.68 -10.67 -0.55
CA SER A 28 -24.08 -11.53 -1.66
C SER A 28 -25.11 -12.55 -1.16
N ASP A 29 -26.28 -12.61 -1.78
CA ASP A 29 -27.44 -13.40 -1.31
C ASP A 29 -27.81 -13.18 0.17
N GLY A 30 -27.63 -11.94 0.64
CA GLY A 30 -27.97 -11.54 2.02
C GLY A 30 -26.95 -11.93 3.09
N ILE A 31 -25.79 -12.49 2.71
CA ILE A 31 -24.69 -12.81 3.62
C ILE A 31 -23.37 -12.18 3.13
N TYR A 32 -22.46 -11.87 4.05
CA TYR A 32 -21.16 -11.31 3.69
C TYR A 32 -20.24 -12.42 3.17
N GLN A 33 -20.19 -12.56 1.86
CA GLN A 33 -19.35 -13.48 1.11
C GLN A 33 -19.03 -12.87 -0.27
N CYS A 34 -17.90 -13.25 -0.86
CA CYS A 34 -17.55 -12.84 -2.22
C CYS A 34 -16.77 -13.96 -2.94
N GLY A 35 -17.23 -14.32 -4.14
CA GLY A 35 -16.63 -15.31 -5.02
C GLY A 35 -17.12 -16.75 -4.79
N PRO A 36 -16.57 -17.74 -5.52
CA PRO A 36 -15.42 -17.63 -6.42
C PRO A 36 -15.73 -16.89 -7.73
N THR A 37 -14.86 -15.96 -8.13
CA THR A 37 -15.02 -15.17 -9.37
C THR A 37 -13.84 -15.39 -10.32
N SER A 38 -14.10 -15.78 -11.58
CA SER A 38 -13.04 -16.03 -12.55
C SER A 38 -12.27 -14.75 -12.90
N VAL A 39 -10.94 -14.76 -12.69
CA VAL A 39 -10.05 -13.65 -13.06
C VAL A 39 -10.12 -13.34 -14.57
N VAL A 40 -10.29 -14.37 -15.40
CA VAL A 40 -10.46 -14.21 -16.85
C VAL A 40 -11.77 -13.50 -17.19
N ALA A 41 -12.86 -13.84 -16.49
CA ALA A 41 -14.15 -13.17 -16.69
C ALA A 41 -14.06 -11.68 -16.33
N ILE A 42 -13.38 -11.34 -15.23
CA ILE A 42 -13.14 -9.95 -14.81
C ILE A 42 -12.34 -9.18 -15.84
N ARG A 43 -11.23 -9.74 -16.33
CA ARG A 43 -10.39 -9.10 -17.36
C ARG A 43 -11.19 -8.75 -18.61
N ASN A 44 -12.11 -9.62 -19.01
CA ASN A 44 -12.92 -9.47 -20.22
C ASN A 44 -14.24 -8.71 -19.98
N GLY A 45 -14.45 -8.14 -18.78
CA GLY A 45 -15.68 -7.41 -18.41
C GLY A 45 -16.95 -8.25 -18.45
N GLU A 46 -16.87 -9.56 -18.20
CA GLU A 46 -18.02 -10.49 -18.15
C GLU A 46 -18.61 -10.55 -16.74
N ILE A 47 -19.07 -9.39 -16.25
CA ILE A 47 -19.39 -9.14 -14.84
C ILE A 47 -20.69 -9.81 -14.33
N THR A 48 -21.49 -10.38 -15.23
CA THR A 48 -22.75 -11.05 -14.89
C THR A 48 -22.58 -12.55 -14.66
N ARG A 49 -21.36 -13.08 -14.82
CA ARG A 49 -21.07 -14.46 -14.46
C ARG A 49 -20.99 -14.58 -12.95
N ASP A 50 -21.49 -15.70 -12.45
CA ASP A 50 -21.37 -16.02 -11.04
C ASP A 50 -19.88 -16.24 -10.68
N TYR A 51 -19.43 -15.87 -9.49
CA TYR A 51 -20.13 -15.11 -8.44
C TYR A 51 -19.60 -13.68 -8.37
N ASP A 52 -20.44 -12.73 -7.95
CA ASP A 52 -20.04 -11.37 -7.54
C ASP A 52 -19.21 -10.56 -8.56
N GLY A 53 -19.28 -10.91 -9.85
CA GLY A 53 -18.42 -10.33 -10.89
C GLY A 53 -18.50 -8.81 -11.00
N ARG A 54 -19.66 -8.22 -10.68
CA ARG A 54 -19.84 -6.76 -10.64
C ARG A 54 -19.01 -6.09 -9.56
N PHE A 55 -18.99 -6.68 -8.37
CA PHE A 55 -18.28 -6.14 -7.21
C PHE A 55 -16.76 -6.23 -7.46
N VAL A 56 -16.28 -7.43 -7.79
CA VAL A 56 -14.85 -7.67 -8.07
C VAL A 56 -14.35 -6.83 -9.24
N PHE A 57 -15.15 -6.65 -10.30
CA PHE A 57 -14.78 -5.79 -11.43
C PHE A 57 -14.60 -4.33 -11.01
N ALA A 58 -15.48 -3.81 -10.16
CA ALA A 58 -15.42 -2.43 -9.68
C ALA A 58 -14.18 -2.18 -8.80
N GLU A 59 -13.75 -3.15 -7.99
CA GLU A 59 -12.54 -3.02 -7.15
C GLU A 59 -11.27 -2.73 -7.96
N VAL A 60 -11.23 -3.13 -9.24
CA VAL A 60 -10.04 -3.02 -10.10
C VAL A 60 -10.22 -2.10 -11.32
N ASN A 61 -11.45 -1.78 -11.73
CA ASN A 61 -11.74 -0.96 -12.92
C ASN A 61 -12.61 0.27 -12.67
N ALA A 62 -13.03 0.56 -11.44
CA ALA A 62 -13.87 1.74 -11.18
C ALA A 62 -13.15 3.04 -11.55
N ASP A 63 -13.87 3.98 -12.14
CA ASP A 63 -13.38 5.34 -12.32
C ASP A 63 -13.65 6.16 -11.06
N GLU A 64 -12.70 6.99 -10.66
CA GLU A 64 -12.90 7.93 -9.56
C GLU A 64 -13.52 9.22 -10.12
N VAL A 65 -14.75 9.53 -9.72
CA VAL A 65 -15.49 10.69 -10.23
C VAL A 65 -15.60 11.79 -9.17
N TYR A 66 -15.19 13.00 -9.55
CA TYR A 66 -15.16 14.17 -8.67
C TYR A 66 -16.41 15.03 -8.89
N TRP A 67 -17.13 15.26 -7.80
CA TRP A 67 -18.32 16.10 -7.75
C TRP A 67 -18.15 17.24 -6.75
N LEU A 68 -18.47 18.46 -7.15
CA LEU A 68 -18.58 19.59 -6.24
C LEU A 68 -20.05 19.75 -5.82
N ARG A 69 -20.33 19.57 -4.54
CA ARG A 69 -21.65 19.90 -3.98
C ARG A 69 -21.78 21.42 -3.85
N THR A 70 -22.70 22.01 -4.60
CA THR A 70 -22.97 23.45 -4.61
C THR A 70 -24.27 23.78 -3.88
N GLY A 71 -24.26 24.78 -3.01
CA GLY A 71 -25.48 25.26 -2.33
C GLY A 71 -26.00 24.38 -1.18
N ALA A 72 -27.20 24.73 -0.69
CA ALA A 72 -27.89 24.04 0.41
C ALA A 72 -28.84 22.93 -0.09
N GLU A 73 -29.33 23.02 -1.33
CA GLU A 73 -29.98 21.92 -2.03
C GLU A 73 -28.89 21.05 -2.66
N GLU A 74 -29.06 19.73 -2.66
CA GLU A 74 -28.10 18.70 -3.10
C GLU A 74 -27.75 18.75 -4.61
N SER A 75 -27.37 19.91 -5.12
CA SER A 75 -26.91 20.09 -6.49
C SER A 75 -25.43 19.73 -6.58
N TYR A 76 -25.09 18.88 -7.53
CA TYR A 76 -23.72 18.40 -7.77
C TYR A 76 -23.24 18.86 -9.15
N LYS A 77 -22.13 19.60 -9.19
CA LYS A 77 -21.41 19.95 -10.41
C LYS A 77 -20.34 18.88 -10.66
N TYR A 78 -20.42 18.19 -11.80
CA TYR A 78 -19.35 17.31 -12.25
C TYR A 78 -18.08 18.14 -12.46
N LEU A 79 -16.96 17.68 -11.92
CA LEU A 79 -15.66 18.32 -12.10
C LEU A 79 -14.83 17.57 -13.15
N GLN A 80 -14.51 16.32 -12.84
CA GLN A 80 -13.66 15.46 -13.66
C GLN A 80 -13.81 13.99 -13.24
N SER A 81 -13.20 13.08 -13.99
CA SER A 81 -13.04 11.67 -13.62
C SER A 81 -11.61 11.21 -13.89
N ASP A 82 -11.04 10.49 -12.93
CA ASP A 82 -9.77 9.78 -13.11
C ASP A 82 -10.04 8.32 -13.44
N ILE A 83 -9.69 7.97 -14.68
CA ILE A 83 -9.92 6.65 -15.28
C ILE A 83 -8.74 5.69 -15.06
N THR A 84 -7.70 6.16 -14.37
CA THR A 84 -6.43 5.45 -14.17
C THR A 84 -6.19 5.12 -12.72
N LYS A 85 -6.86 5.75 -11.76
CA LYS A 85 -6.45 5.64 -10.35
C LYS A 85 -6.66 4.27 -9.71
N ILE A 86 -7.75 3.57 -10.02
CA ILE A 86 -8.16 2.34 -9.33
C ILE A 86 -7.52 1.09 -9.95
N GLY A 87 -7.25 0.08 -9.13
CA GLY A 87 -6.73 -1.22 -9.59
C GLY A 87 -5.29 -1.18 -10.07
N LYS A 88 -4.41 -0.54 -9.30
CA LYS A 88 -2.97 -0.44 -9.56
C LYS A 88 -2.19 -1.53 -8.83
N ASN A 89 -1.08 -1.95 -9.43
CA ASN A 89 -0.05 -2.76 -8.79
C ASN A 89 -0.59 -4.02 -8.08
N LEU A 90 -1.56 -4.71 -8.68
CA LEU A 90 -2.07 -5.97 -8.14
C LEU A 90 -0.90 -6.94 -8.02
N SER A 91 -0.63 -7.43 -6.82
CA SER A 91 0.64 -8.10 -6.53
C SER A 91 0.45 -9.42 -5.83
N THR A 92 1.29 -10.39 -6.18
CA THR A 92 1.45 -11.62 -5.41
C THR A 92 2.93 -11.91 -5.16
N LYS A 93 3.20 -12.80 -4.21
CA LYS A 93 4.54 -13.25 -3.89
C LYS A 93 5.01 -14.28 -4.92
N GLN A 94 6.26 -14.15 -5.38
CA GLN A 94 6.87 -15.13 -6.26
C GLN A 94 6.95 -16.53 -5.62
N VAL A 95 6.73 -17.57 -6.45
CA VAL A 95 6.91 -18.95 -6.01
C VAL A 95 8.37 -19.17 -5.64
N GLY A 96 8.62 -19.54 -4.38
CA GLY A 96 9.96 -19.82 -3.87
C GLY A 96 10.84 -18.61 -3.57
N ALA A 97 10.37 -17.37 -3.78
CA ALA A 97 11.13 -16.15 -3.49
C ALA A 97 10.23 -15.05 -2.92
N ASN A 98 10.80 -14.01 -2.29
CA ASN A 98 10.01 -12.91 -1.72
C ASN A 98 9.80 -11.74 -2.71
N ASP A 99 10.20 -11.92 -3.96
CA ASP A 99 10.00 -10.93 -5.01
C ASP A 99 8.50 -10.73 -5.32
N ARG A 100 8.17 -9.49 -5.69
CA ARG A 100 6.84 -9.10 -6.14
C ARG A 100 6.61 -9.57 -7.57
N ILE A 101 5.50 -10.26 -7.81
CA ILE A 101 4.96 -10.49 -9.15
C ILE A 101 3.76 -9.56 -9.32
N ASP A 102 3.80 -8.73 -10.35
CA ASP A 102 2.66 -7.91 -10.78
C ASP A 102 1.68 -8.74 -11.61
N LEU A 103 0.41 -8.74 -11.21
CA LEU A 103 -0.72 -9.43 -11.84
C LEU A 103 -1.76 -8.47 -12.42
N THR A 104 -1.48 -7.16 -12.49
CA THR A 104 -2.45 -6.14 -12.95
C THR A 104 -3.01 -6.49 -14.33
N SER A 105 -2.16 -6.93 -15.26
CA SER A 105 -2.57 -7.34 -16.61
C SER A 105 -3.44 -8.60 -16.66
N ASN A 106 -3.48 -9.38 -15.58
CA ASN A 106 -4.34 -10.55 -15.48
C ASN A 106 -5.78 -10.16 -15.17
N TYR A 107 -6.00 -9.03 -14.51
CA TYR A 107 -7.31 -8.56 -14.06
C TYR A 107 -7.90 -7.47 -14.94
N LYS A 108 -7.07 -6.67 -15.62
CA LYS A 108 -7.54 -5.61 -16.52
C LYS A 108 -6.58 -5.38 -17.68
N HIS A 109 -7.10 -4.75 -18.72
CA HIS A 109 -6.28 -4.29 -19.85
C HIS A 109 -5.45 -3.07 -19.45
N GLN A 110 -4.41 -2.78 -20.23
CA GLN A 110 -3.55 -1.64 -19.95
C GLN A 110 -4.36 -0.34 -20.01
N GLU A 111 -4.16 0.53 -19.04
CA GLU A 111 -4.86 1.81 -18.98
C GLU A 111 -4.55 2.69 -20.19
N GLU A 112 -5.48 3.60 -20.49
CA GLU A 112 -5.41 4.50 -21.64
C GLU A 112 -5.37 3.80 -23.01
N THR A 113 -5.67 2.49 -23.07
CA THR A 113 -5.85 1.76 -24.32
C THR A 113 -7.33 1.73 -24.74
N PRO A 114 -7.63 1.69 -26.05
CA PRO A 114 -9.01 1.52 -26.52
C PRO A 114 -9.66 0.25 -25.97
N GLU A 115 -8.90 -0.84 -25.86
CA GLU A 115 -9.40 -2.12 -25.40
C GLU A 115 -9.93 -2.05 -23.96
N GLU A 116 -9.20 -1.41 -23.05
CA GLU A 116 -9.71 -1.30 -21.68
C GLU A 116 -11.00 -0.45 -21.65
N ARG A 117 -11.06 0.63 -22.44
CA ARG A 117 -12.22 1.53 -22.44
C ARG A 117 -13.45 0.85 -23.01
N GLU A 118 -13.27 0.01 -24.03
CA GLU A 118 -14.33 -0.86 -24.54
C GLU A 118 -14.84 -1.85 -23.49
N ILE A 119 -13.94 -2.43 -22.68
CA ILE A 119 -14.31 -3.32 -21.56
C ILE A 119 -15.09 -2.57 -20.48
N MET A 120 -14.69 -1.35 -20.10
CA MET A 120 -15.44 -0.54 -19.15
C MET A 120 -16.85 -0.20 -19.67
N ILE A 121 -16.97 0.25 -20.93
CA ILE A 121 -18.28 0.53 -21.55
C ILE A 121 -19.15 -0.74 -21.61
N LYS A 122 -18.56 -1.89 -21.98
CA LYS A 122 -19.25 -3.19 -21.98
C LYS A 122 -19.78 -3.55 -20.59
N ALA A 123 -19.03 -3.28 -19.51
CA ALA A 123 -19.45 -3.53 -18.13
C ALA A 123 -20.56 -2.57 -17.68
N LEU A 124 -20.48 -1.29 -18.04
CA LEU A 124 -21.52 -0.30 -17.75
C LEU A 124 -22.85 -0.61 -18.46
N HIS A 125 -22.79 -1.10 -19.71
CA HIS A 125 -23.98 -1.55 -20.43
C HIS A 125 -24.63 -2.77 -19.78
N GLN A 126 -23.85 -3.79 -19.38
CA GLN A 126 -24.38 -4.97 -18.68
C GLN A 126 -25.02 -4.65 -17.31
N SER A 127 -24.65 -3.52 -16.70
CA SER A 127 -25.16 -3.06 -15.41
C SER A 127 -26.22 -1.96 -15.51
N ASN A 128 -26.62 -1.55 -16.72
CA ASN A 128 -27.52 -0.42 -16.98
C ASN A 128 -27.11 0.86 -16.23
N ASN A 129 -25.80 1.13 -16.17
CA ASN A 129 -25.26 2.20 -15.36
C ASN A 129 -25.43 3.58 -16.03
N ILE A 130 -25.95 4.55 -15.28
CA ILE A 130 -26.16 5.95 -15.72
C ILE A 130 -24.86 6.63 -16.18
N PHE A 131 -23.69 6.15 -15.73
CA PHE A 131 -22.40 6.74 -16.02
C PHE A 131 -21.96 6.63 -17.49
N THR A 132 -22.60 5.74 -18.27
CA THR A 132 -22.42 5.61 -19.72
C THR A 132 -22.50 6.97 -20.46
N LYS A 133 -23.29 7.92 -19.93
CA LYS A 133 -23.51 9.25 -20.53
C LYS A 133 -22.35 10.22 -20.36
N TYR A 134 -21.43 10.00 -19.39
CA TYR A 134 -20.33 10.92 -19.10
C TYR A 134 -19.08 10.69 -19.96
N TYR A 135 -18.91 9.49 -20.53
CA TYR A 135 -17.79 9.18 -21.45
C TYR A 135 -17.86 9.91 -22.80
N LEU A 136 -18.89 10.72 -23.04
CA LEU A 136 -19.09 11.49 -24.27
C LEU A 136 -18.56 12.94 -24.17
N ASN A 137 -18.11 13.41 -23.01
CA ASN A 137 -17.69 14.80 -22.80
C ASN A 137 -16.35 14.92 -22.07
N ALA A 138 -15.24 14.84 -22.81
CA ALA A 138 -13.94 15.30 -22.33
C ALA A 138 -13.53 16.55 -23.11
N LYS A 139 -13.64 17.74 -22.50
CA LYS A 139 -13.09 18.97 -23.08
C LYS A 139 -11.91 19.49 -22.25
N PHE A 140 -10.80 19.55 -22.97
CA PHE A 140 -9.54 20.27 -22.78
C PHE A 140 -9.65 21.57 -21.97
N SER A 141 -8.76 21.79 -21.00
CA SER A 141 -8.62 23.01 -20.21
C SER A 141 -7.28 23.72 -20.50
N ASP A 142 -7.28 25.06 -20.51
CA ASP A 142 -6.10 25.91 -20.74
C ASP A 142 -5.01 25.74 -19.67
N ILE A 143 -5.40 25.30 -18.47
CA ILE A 143 -4.53 24.98 -17.36
C ILE A 143 -4.69 23.49 -17.04
N ARG A 144 -3.57 22.79 -16.89
CA ARG A 144 -3.50 21.42 -16.37
C ARG A 144 -3.03 21.47 -14.92
N PHE A 145 -3.69 20.71 -14.05
CA PHE A 145 -3.28 20.51 -12.67
C PHE A 145 -2.77 19.08 -12.48
N ASP A 146 -1.67 18.95 -11.75
CA ASP A 146 -1.06 17.66 -11.40
C ASP A 146 -0.73 17.65 -9.90
N LEU A 147 -1.49 16.87 -9.13
CA LEU A 147 -1.25 16.67 -7.70
C LEU A 147 -0.13 15.65 -7.55
N GLN A 148 1.05 16.09 -7.10
CA GLN A 148 2.19 15.19 -6.95
C GLN A 148 2.00 14.28 -5.76
N LEU A 149 2.05 12.97 -6.03
CA LEU A 149 2.00 11.92 -5.03
C LEU A 149 3.14 12.08 -4.01
N LEU A 150 2.80 11.87 -2.75
CA LEU A 150 3.77 11.82 -1.66
C LEU A 150 4.13 10.39 -1.31
N ASP A 151 4.98 9.80 -2.15
CA ASP A 151 5.55 8.49 -1.88
C ASP A 151 6.78 8.62 -0.96
N ASP A 152 6.93 7.66 -0.05
CA ASP A 152 8.15 7.43 0.74
C ASP A 152 8.50 8.50 1.80
N VAL A 153 7.51 9.18 2.37
CA VAL A 153 7.75 10.12 3.49
C VAL A 153 8.01 9.36 4.79
N LEU A 154 9.25 9.39 5.28
CA LEU A 154 9.62 8.79 6.56
C LEU A 154 8.97 9.54 7.75
N ILE A 155 8.38 8.79 8.68
CA ILE A 155 7.81 9.34 9.92
C ILE A 155 8.84 10.18 10.69
N GLY A 156 8.42 11.31 11.27
CA GLY A 156 9.31 12.20 12.02
C GLY A 156 9.99 13.26 11.15
N LYS A 157 9.82 13.21 9.83
CA LYS A 157 10.33 14.22 8.90
C LYS A 157 9.21 15.15 8.41
N PRO A 158 9.54 16.42 8.10
CA PRO A 158 8.62 17.31 7.41
C PRO A 158 8.46 16.88 5.95
N PHE A 159 7.33 17.22 5.34
CA PHE A 159 7.05 16.98 3.93
C PHE A 159 6.24 18.12 3.32
N LYS A 160 6.10 18.14 1.99
CA LYS A 160 5.34 19.17 1.26
C LYS A 160 4.31 18.52 0.37
N VAL A 161 3.05 18.90 0.53
CA VAL A 161 2.00 18.58 -0.45
C VAL A 161 2.11 19.57 -1.60
N ARG A 162 2.13 19.10 -2.84
CA ARG A 162 2.42 19.92 -4.03
C ARG A 162 1.38 19.73 -5.14
N LEU A 163 0.86 20.84 -5.63
CA LEU A 163 0.07 20.91 -6.86
C LEU A 163 0.87 21.67 -7.91
N ILE A 164 1.13 21.01 -9.03
CA ILE A 164 1.74 21.64 -10.20
C ILE A 164 0.63 22.15 -11.09
N ALA A 165 0.65 23.44 -11.39
CA ALA A 165 -0.29 24.07 -12.30
C ALA A 165 0.45 24.55 -13.55
N GLU A 166 0.17 23.88 -14.67
CA GLU A 166 0.77 24.12 -15.99
C GLU A 166 -0.20 24.93 -16.86
N ASN A 167 0.15 26.17 -17.19
CA ASN A 167 -0.60 27.00 -18.11
C ASN A 167 -0.10 26.83 -19.55
N LYS A 168 -0.97 26.32 -20.41
CA LYS A 168 -0.66 26.04 -21.83
C LYS A 168 -1.09 27.17 -22.76
N SER A 169 -1.68 28.23 -22.21
CA SER A 169 -2.23 29.35 -22.97
C SER A 169 -1.32 30.58 -22.91
N GLY A 170 -1.59 31.54 -23.80
CA GLY A 170 -0.93 32.85 -23.85
C GLY A 170 -1.46 33.87 -22.83
N LEU A 171 -2.42 33.49 -21.99
CA LEU A 171 -3.07 34.36 -21.01
C LEU A 171 -2.52 34.11 -19.60
N VAL A 172 -2.65 35.10 -18.71
CA VAL A 172 -2.40 34.93 -17.27
C VAL A 172 -3.70 34.44 -16.63
N TYR A 173 -3.62 33.47 -15.74
CA TYR A 173 -4.76 33.03 -14.93
C TYR A 173 -4.50 33.19 -13.45
N THR A 174 -5.57 33.34 -12.68
CA THR A 174 -5.56 33.43 -11.23
C THR A 174 -6.27 32.21 -10.68
N VAL A 175 -5.56 31.42 -9.90
CA VAL A 175 -6.06 30.18 -9.30
C VAL A 175 -6.21 30.36 -7.80
N GLU A 176 -7.43 30.19 -7.31
CA GLU A 176 -7.71 30.01 -5.89
C GLU A 176 -7.59 28.52 -5.55
N THR A 177 -6.77 28.17 -4.56
CA THR A 177 -6.53 26.79 -4.16
C THR A 177 -6.88 26.61 -2.69
N LEU A 178 -7.76 25.65 -2.41
CA LEU A 178 -8.05 25.14 -1.08
C LEU A 178 -7.36 23.79 -0.93
N THR A 179 -6.43 23.69 0.02
CA THR A 179 -5.83 22.42 0.39
C THR A 179 -6.24 22.05 1.80
N ARG A 180 -6.56 20.78 2.02
CA ARG A 180 -6.80 20.20 3.33
C ARG A 180 -6.02 18.90 3.48
N LEU A 181 -5.37 18.74 4.62
CA LEU A 181 -4.72 17.51 5.04
C LEU A 181 -5.47 16.95 6.25
N ASP A 182 -5.95 15.72 6.13
CA ASP A 182 -6.64 14.98 7.18
C ASP A 182 -5.85 13.70 7.54
N THR A 183 -5.91 13.25 8.80
CA THR A 183 -5.57 11.87 9.13
C THR A 183 -6.75 10.95 8.88
N VAL A 184 -6.49 9.76 8.34
CA VAL A 184 -7.51 8.76 8.02
C VAL A 184 -7.16 7.40 8.61
N PHE A 185 -8.18 6.67 9.02
CA PHE A 185 -8.03 5.28 9.43
C PHE A 185 -7.73 4.39 8.20
N GLY A 186 -7.26 3.16 8.44
CA GLY A 186 -6.94 2.22 7.36
C GLY A 186 -8.14 1.83 6.49
N ASP A 187 -9.37 2.05 6.97
CA ASP A 187 -10.62 1.88 6.22
C ASP A 187 -11.06 3.14 5.44
N GLY A 188 -10.21 4.17 5.39
CA GLY A 188 -10.48 5.43 4.69
C GLY A 188 -11.34 6.43 5.47
N LYS A 189 -11.83 6.08 6.67
CA LYS A 189 -12.62 7.03 7.47
C LYS A 189 -11.76 8.18 7.97
N ARG A 190 -12.25 9.40 7.78
CA ARG A 190 -11.61 10.61 8.29
C ARG A 190 -11.60 10.64 9.81
N ASN A 191 -10.43 10.93 10.39
CA ASN A 191 -10.24 11.14 11.81
C ASN A 191 -10.19 12.63 12.15
N LYS A 192 -9.16 13.37 11.69
CA LYS A 192 -8.96 14.77 12.09
C LYS A 192 -8.25 15.61 11.03
N GLU A 193 -8.68 16.86 10.89
CA GLU A 193 -8.00 17.87 10.08
C GLU A 193 -6.69 18.30 10.75
N ILE A 194 -5.59 18.19 10.01
CA ILE A 194 -4.23 18.57 10.43
C ILE A 194 -3.94 20.00 10.02
N LYS A 195 -4.21 20.32 8.75
CA LYS A 195 -3.89 21.61 8.17
C LYS A 195 -4.85 21.96 7.06
N ARG A 196 -5.18 23.24 6.97
CA ARG A 196 -5.98 23.83 5.90
C ARG A 196 -5.33 25.11 5.44
N ASP A 197 -5.21 25.27 4.14
CA ASP A 197 -4.64 26.45 3.51
C ASP A 197 -5.54 26.92 2.37
N LEU A 198 -5.70 28.23 2.27
CA LEU A 198 -6.38 28.89 1.17
C LEU A 198 -5.41 29.90 0.57
N SER A 199 -5.04 29.69 -0.69
CA SER A 199 -4.07 30.52 -1.38
C SER A 199 -4.61 30.98 -2.74
N LEU A 200 -4.08 32.12 -3.20
CA LEU A 200 -4.44 32.71 -4.49
C LEU A 200 -3.15 32.96 -5.26
N THR A 201 -2.99 32.25 -6.38
CA THR A 201 -1.74 32.17 -7.14
C THR A 201 -1.99 32.60 -8.57
N LYS A 202 -1.13 33.50 -9.09
CA LYS A 202 -1.14 33.86 -10.51
C LYS A 202 -0.22 32.94 -11.29
N ILE A 203 -0.72 32.36 -12.38
CA ILE A 203 0.03 31.48 -13.26
C ILE A 203 0.33 32.25 -14.56
N PRO A 204 1.59 32.61 -14.82
CA PRO A 204 1.98 33.28 -16.05
C PRO A 204 1.69 32.44 -17.31
N PRO A 205 1.67 33.06 -18.50
CA PRO A 205 1.48 32.34 -19.76
C PRO A 205 2.60 31.34 -19.99
N LEU A 206 2.26 30.19 -20.59
CA LEU A 206 3.23 29.17 -21.02
C LEU A 206 4.23 28.78 -19.91
N SER A 207 3.74 28.66 -18.67
CA SER A 207 4.58 28.45 -17.50
C SER A 207 3.99 27.42 -16.55
N GLU A 208 4.84 26.92 -15.67
CA GLU A 208 4.49 25.99 -14.62
C GLU A 208 4.75 26.66 -13.26
N VAL A 209 3.77 26.57 -12.35
CA VAL A 209 3.88 27.10 -10.99
C VAL A 209 3.55 26.02 -9.98
N GLU A 210 4.42 25.87 -8.98
CA GLU A 210 4.22 24.98 -7.84
C GLU A 210 3.42 25.70 -6.74
N ILE A 211 2.30 25.11 -6.35
CA ILE A 211 1.51 25.50 -5.18
C ILE A 211 1.74 24.43 -4.12
N ALA A 212 2.43 24.79 -3.02
CA ALA A 212 2.86 23.82 -2.02
C ALA A 212 2.60 24.27 -0.59
N ILE A 213 2.24 23.31 0.25
CA ILE A 213 2.06 23.52 1.69
C ILE A 213 3.04 22.64 2.46
N PRO A 214 3.96 23.25 3.24
CA PRO A 214 4.85 22.51 4.11
C PRO A 214 4.10 21.99 5.33
N ILE A 215 4.38 20.75 5.71
CA ILE A 215 3.85 20.08 6.89
C ILE A 215 5.04 19.71 7.78
N GLU A 216 5.07 20.26 9.00
CA GLU A 216 6.12 19.98 9.98
C GLU A 216 5.73 18.78 10.86
N TYR A 217 6.69 18.18 11.56
CA TYR A 217 6.41 17.01 12.44
C TYR A 217 5.40 17.36 13.54
N GLU A 218 5.53 18.56 14.10
CA GLU A 218 4.68 19.10 15.15
C GLU A 218 3.22 19.25 14.69
N ASP A 219 2.99 19.45 13.38
CA ASP A 219 1.64 19.57 12.81
C ASP A 219 0.88 18.25 12.97
N TYR A 220 1.55 17.09 12.82
CA TYR A 220 0.87 15.80 12.73
C TYR A 220 1.13 14.81 13.87
N GLU A 221 2.15 15.01 14.71
CA GLU A 221 2.61 14.01 15.68
C GLU A 221 1.53 13.50 16.65
N ASN A 222 0.54 14.33 16.98
CA ASN A 222 -0.49 14.05 17.97
C ASN A 222 -1.80 13.53 17.35
N HIS A 223 -1.83 13.35 16.03
CA HIS A 223 -3.03 12.91 15.31
C HIS A 223 -2.78 11.66 14.46
N LEU A 224 -1.59 11.08 14.55
CA LEU A 224 -1.25 9.79 13.97
C LEU A 224 -2.16 8.69 14.50
N VAL A 225 -2.81 7.99 13.58
CA VAL A 225 -3.65 6.83 13.83
C VAL A 225 -2.98 5.56 13.33
N ASP A 226 -3.64 4.42 13.51
CA ASP A 226 -3.15 3.04 13.45
C ASP A 226 -2.16 2.75 12.30
N GLN A 227 -2.43 3.25 11.09
CA GLN A 227 -1.58 3.05 9.93
C GLN A 227 -0.74 4.27 9.55
N ASN A 228 -0.89 5.42 10.21
CA ASN A 228 -0.21 6.68 9.87
C ASN A 228 -0.52 7.14 8.43
N THR A 229 -1.78 6.97 8.05
CA THR A 229 -2.31 7.33 6.74
C THR A 229 -2.90 8.73 6.77
N PHE A 230 -2.62 9.50 5.74
CA PHE A 230 -3.12 10.85 5.51
C PHE A 230 -3.96 10.88 4.23
N SER A 231 -4.93 11.78 4.21
CA SER A 231 -5.68 12.14 3.03
C SER A 231 -5.48 13.62 2.75
N VAL A 232 -4.98 13.92 1.55
CA VAL A 232 -4.85 15.25 1.00
C VAL A 232 -6.03 15.48 0.07
N VAL A 233 -6.72 16.60 0.26
CA VAL A 233 -7.73 17.09 -0.67
C VAL A 233 -7.28 18.46 -1.16
N MET A 234 -7.12 18.61 -2.46
CA MET A 234 -6.82 19.89 -3.11
C MET A 234 -7.92 20.24 -4.10
N ILE A 235 -8.51 21.42 -3.95
CA ILE A 235 -9.49 21.98 -4.86
C ILE A 235 -8.90 23.27 -5.43
N ALA A 236 -8.83 23.37 -6.76
CA ALA A 236 -8.37 24.55 -7.45
C ALA A 236 -9.49 25.15 -8.30
N LYS A 237 -9.71 26.45 -8.20
CA LYS A 237 -10.66 27.22 -9.00
C LYS A 237 -9.92 28.27 -9.81
N VAL A 238 -10.06 28.21 -11.12
CA VAL A 238 -9.57 29.24 -12.04
C VAL A 238 -10.63 30.35 -12.11
N LEU A 239 -10.26 31.54 -11.67
CA LEU A 239 -11.22 32.63 -11.46
C LEU A 239 -11.77 33.20 -12.78
N GLU A 240 -10.97 33.16 -13.85
CA GLU A 240 -11.32 33.77 -15.13
C GLU A 240 -12.39 33.00 -15.92
N ASN A 241 -12.48 31.67 -15.77
CA ASN A 241 -13.37 30.81 -16.56
C ASN A 241 -14.25 29.86 -15.73
N ASP A 242 -14.26 30.02 -14.40
CA ASP A 242 -14.98 29.15 -13.45
C ASP A 242 -14.66 27.66 -13.61
N TYR A 243 -13.48 27.34 -14.14
CA TYR A 243 -12.95 25.98 -14.20
C TYR A 243 -12.54 25.52 -12.80
N HIS A 244 -12.85 24.27 -12.48
CA HIS A 244 -12.57 23.68 -11.18
C HIS A 244 -11.84 22.35 -11.36
N TYR A 245 -10.81 22.15 -10.56
CA TYR A 245 -10.07 20.91 -10.42
C TYR A 245 -10.19 20.42 -8.98
N ALA A 246 -10.24 19.10 -8.80
CA ALA A 246 -10.17 18.47 -7.48
C ALA A 246 -9.29 17.23 -7.53
N GLY A 247 -8.24 17.20 -6.73
CA GLY A 247 -7.37 16.03 -6.55
C GLY A 247 -7.46 15.54 -5.12
N ILE A 248 -7.54 14.22 -4.95
CA ILE A 248 -7.42 13.57 -3.65
C ILE A 248 -6.25 12.59 -3.72
N ASP A 249 -5.35 12.65 -2.75
CA ASP A 249 -4.26 11.69 -2.60
C ASP A 249 -4.24 11.13 -1.18
N ASN A 250 -4.10 9.81 -1.06
CA ASN A 250 -4.01 9.14 0.22
C ASN A 250 -2.63 8.47 0.30
N PHE A 251 -1.82 8.87 1.28
CA PHE A 251 -0.48 8.32 1.44
C PHE A 251 -0.24 7.90 2.89
N ARG A 252 0.69 6.95 3.05
CA ARG A 252 1.09 6.42 4.35
C ARG A 252 2.51 6.89 4.67
N LEU A 253 2.76 7.35 5.89
CA LEU A 253 4.12 7.58 6.34
C LEU A 253 4.90 6.26 6.42
N ARG A 254 6.10 6.24 5.84
CA ARG A 254 7.00 5.11 5.93
C ARG A 254 7.55 4.99 7.36
N MET A 255 7.56 3.76 7.86
CA MET A 255 8.25 3.38 9.09
C MET A 255 9.70 3.01 8.79
N PRO A 256 10.63 3.21 9.74
CA PRO A 256 11.99 2.72 9.56
C PRO A 256 11.98 1.18 9.51
N ASP A 257 12.87 0.60 8.71
CA ASP A 257 12.99 -0.86 8.64
C ASP A 257 13.91 -1.37 9.76
N ILE A 258 13.58 -2.52 10.37
CA ILE A 258 14.48 -3.20 11.30
C ILE A 258 15.47 -4.04 10.50
N GLU A 259 16.75 -3.70 10.58
CA GLU A 259 17.83 -4.53 10.06
C GLU A 259 18.12 -5.67 11.03
N ILE A 260 18.32 -6.88 10.47
CA ILE A 260 18.64 -8.08 11.24
C ILE A 260 19.93 -8.69 10.69
N GLU A 261 20.97 -8.68 11.52
CA GLU A 261 22.25 -9.31 11.26
C GLU A 261 22.35 -10.66 11.96
N VAL A 262 22.89 -11.66 11.26
CA VAL A 262 23.07 -13.01 11.75
C VAL A 262 24.56 -13.30 11.86
N VAL A 263 25.00 -13.72 13.05
CA VAL A 263 26.42 -13.94 13.33
C VAL A 263 26.80 -15.38 13.00
N GLY A 264 27.63 -15.55 11.97
CA GLY A 264 28.16 -16.84 11.55
C GLY A 264 27.14 -17.75 10.87
N ASP A 265 27.52 -19.01 10.69
CA ASP A 265 26.68 -20.04 10.06
C ASP A 265 25.64 -20.58 11.05
N VAL A 266 24.46 -20.91 10.52
CA VAL A 266 23.33 -21.41 11.31
C VAL A 266 23.17 -22.92 11.14
N PHE A 267 23.26 -23.65 12.26
CA PHE A 267 23.16 -25.11 12.29
C PHE A 267 21.97 -25.59 13.11
N GLU A 268 21.38 -26.70 12.70
CA GLU A 268 20.28 -27.36 13.42
C GLU A 268 20.68 -27.66 14.87
N LYS A 269 19.76 -27.37 15.82
CA LYS A 269 19.91 -27.58 17.27
C LYS A 269 21.06 -26.80 17.95
N LYS A 270 21.81 -25.98 17.22
CA LYS A 270 22.85 -25.10 17.80
C LYS A 270 22.31 -23.68 17.98
N PRO A 271 22.55 -23.06 19.15
CA PRO A 271 22.20 -21.65 19.33
C PRO A 271 23.07 -20.76 18.44
N PHE A 272 22.47 -19.73 17.86
CA PHE A 272 23.18 -18.70 17.08
C PHE A 272 22.71 -17.31 17.49
N THR A 273 23.60 -16.32 17.34
CA THR A 273 23.36 -14.95 17.78
C THR A 273 22.91 -14.07 16.61
N CYS A 274 21.94 -13.20 16.88
CA CYS A 274 21.47 -12.18 15.96
C CYS A 274 21.51 -10.80 16.62
N HIS A 275 21.67 -9.78 15.80
CA HIS A 275 21.48 -8.39 16.17
C HIS A 275 20.32 -7.82 15.37
N ALA A 276 19.37 -7.18 16.03
CA ALA A 276 18.33 -6.40 15.35
C ALA A 276 18.43 -4.94 15.77
N TYR A 277 18.32 -4.04 14.81
CA TYR A 277 18.45 -2.62 15.08
C TYR A 277 17.78 -1.75 14.03
N PHE A 278 17.44 -0.53 14.43
CA PHE A 278 17.01 0.55 13.54
C PHE A 278 17.37 1.90 14.16
N LYS A 279 17.43 2.95 13.33
CA LYS A 279 17.71 4.31 13.79
C LYS A 279 16.40 5.00 14.17
N ASN A 280 16.33 5.63 15.35
CA ASN A 280 15.13 6.35 15.77
C ASN A 280 14.86 7.54 14.82
N PRO A 281 13.76 7.51 14.04
CA PRO A 281 13.48 8.53 13.02
C PRO A 281 12.84 9.79 13.61
N LEU A 282 12.30 9.71 14.83
CA LEU A 282 11.57 10.81 15.46
C LEU A 282 12.54 11.87 16.00
N PRO A 283 12.15 13.16 15.98
CA PRO A 283 12.89 14.23 16.64
C PRO A 283 12.77 14.20 18.17
N LYS A 284 12.16 13.14 18.72
CA LYS A 284 12.01 12.90 20.16
C LYS A 284 12.49 11.52 20.58
N ARG A 285 12.59 11.34 21.90
CA ARG A 285 13.10 10.12 22.52
C ARG A 285 12.05 9.02 22.51
N LEU A 286 12.47 7.78 22.20
CA LEU A 286 11.64 6.59 22.35
C LEU A 286 11.74 6.02 23.76
N ASN A 287 10.60 5.81 24.41
CA ASN A 287 10.49 5.32 25.78
C ASN A 287 9.79 3.95 25.82
N LYS A 288 10.24 3.10 26.76
CA LYS A 288 9.71 1.73 26.95
C LYS A 288 9.73 0.90 25.66
N GLY A 289 10.82 1.01 24.88
CA GLY A 289 11.01 0.23 23.67
C GLY A 289 11.08 -1.27 23.96
N ILE A 290 10.43 -2.09 23.14
CA ILE A 290 10.40 -3.56 23.24
C ILE A 290 10.56 -4.14 21.84
N PHE A 291 11.50 -5.07 21.68
CA PHE A 291 11.60 -5.92 20.51
C PHE A 291 10.82 -7.22 20.74
N LEU A 292 10.00 -7.61 19.76
CA LEU A 292 9.33 -8.90 19.68
C LEU A 292 9.99 -9.69 18.56
N ILE A 293 10.48 -10.89 18.84
CA ILE A 293 11.15 -11.75 17.85
C ILE A 293 10.37 -13.05 17.72
N GLU A 294 10.07 -13.40 16.48
CA GLU A 294 9.44 -14.65 16.07
C GLU A 294 10.24 -15.30 14.95
N GLY A 295 10.12 -16.62 14.83
CA GLY A 295 10.78 -17.37 13.78
C GLY A 295 10.28 -18.79 13.77
N PRO A 296 9.32 -19.15 12.90
CA PRO A 296 8.82 -20.51 12.83
C PRO A 296 9.97 -21.51 12.64
N GLY A 297 10.16 -22.42 13.60
CA GLY A 297 11.27 -23.38 13.61
C GLY A 297 12.63 -22.84 14.10
N LEU A 298 12.70 -21.60 14.60
CA LEU A 298 13.88 -20.97 15.22
C LEU A 298 13.67 -20.65 16.72
N VAL A 299 12.42 -20.58 17.15
CA VAL A 299 11.97 -20.49 18.54
C VAL A 299 11.09 -21.70 18.88
N LYS A 300 10.81 -21.94 20.16
CA LYS A 300 9.82 -22.97 20.53
C LYS A 300 8.46 -22.64 19.90
N PRO A 301 7.65 -23.65 19.54
CA PRO A 301 6.32 -23.42 18.99
C PRO A 301 5.50 -22.45 19.86
N ASN A 302 4.82 -21.51 19.23
CA ASN A 302 3.98 -20.48 19.88
C ASN A 302 4.72 -19.58 20.88
N GLN A 303 6.04 -19.43 20.76
CA GLN A 303 6.83 -18.55 21.63
C GLN A 303 7.30 -17.30 20.89
N THR A 304 6.84 -16.13 21.32
CA THR A 304 7.40 -14.83 20.92
C THR A 304 8.44 -14.39 21.96
N LEU A 305 9.68 -14.12 21.56
CA LEU A 305 10.68 -13.54 22.45
C LEU A 305 10.40 -12.05 22.63
N LYS A 306 10.23 -11.60 23.87
CA LYS A 306 9.97 -10.18 24.19
C LYS A 306 11.17 -9.60 24.94
N ILE A 307 11.87 -8.65 24.34
CA ILE A 307 13.09 -8.08 24.90
C ILE A 307 12.93 -6.56 25.05
N PRO A 308 12.74 -6.05 26.29
CA PRO A 308 12.67 -4.62 26.53
C PRO A 308 14.06 -3.96 26.43
N LEU A 309 14.10 -2.75 25.90
CA LEU A 309 15.29 -1.91 25.94
C LEU A 309 15.55 -1.42 27.36
N LYS A 310 16.80 -1.53 27.80
CA LYS A 310 17.24 -1.08 29.13
C LYS A 310 17.20 0.44 29.31
N ARG A 311 17.36 1.18 28.21
CA ARG A 311 17.38 2.64 28.19
C ARG A 311 16.48 3.17 27.09
N SER A 312 16.02 4.39 27.27
CA SER A 312 15.35 5.15 26.21
C SER A 312 16.33 5.50 25.08
N VAL A 313 15.81 5.59 23.86
CA VAL A 313 16.61 5.86 22.65
C VAL A 313 16.43 7.33 22.29
N LYS A 314 17.53 8.09 22.20
CA LYS A 314 17.48 9.53 21.84
C LYS A 314 17.04 9.70 20.39
N ALA A 315 16.64 10.92 20.02
CA ALA A 315 16.44 11.28 18.61
C ALA A 315 17.72 10.95 17.82
N ASP A 316 17.56 10.36 16.63
CA ASP A 316 18.65 9.99 15.73
C ASP A 316 19.67 8.96 16.28
N ASP A 317 19.39 8.32 17.42
CA ASP A 317 20.22 7.27 18.01
C ASP A 317 19.68 5.86 17.65
N TRP A 318 20.50 4.83 17.81
CA TRP A 318 20.15 3.46 17.43
C TRP A 318 19.41 2.70 18.55
N ALA A 319 18.25 2.16 18.22
CA ALA A 319 17.60 1.11 19.00
C ALA A 319 18.23 -0.23 18.58
N ARG A 320 18.85 -0.97 19.51
CA ARG A 320 19.53 -2.24 19.22
C ARG A 320 19.20 -3.31 20.23
N VAL A 321 19.10 -4.54 19.78
CA VAL A 321 18.96 -5.72 20.63
C VAL A 321 19.82 -6.86 20.11
N THR A 322 20.41 -7.62 21.03
CA THR A 322 21.09 -8.89 20.74
C THR A 322 20.25 -10.01 21.32
N PHE A 323 20.03 -11.05 20.54
CA PHE A 323 19.25 -12.22 20.96
C PHE A 323 19.83 -13.50 20.36
N THR A 324 19.45 -14.62 20.96
CA THR A 324 19.90 -15.96 20.55
C THR A 324 18.68 -16.79 20.16
N LEU A 325 18.77 -17.47 19.03
CA LEU A 325 17.77 -18.40 18.52
C LEU A 325 18.37 -19.80 18.40
N THR A 326 17.54 -20.83 18.41
CA THR A 326 17.98 -22.23 18.28
C THR A 326 17.10 -22.94 17.25
N PRO A 327 17.61 -23.24 16.04
CA PRO A 327 16.83 -23.90 15.01
C PRO A 327 16.42 -25.32 15.40
N THR A 328 15.17 -25.69 15.13
CA THR A 328 14.65 -27.04 15.39
C THR A 328 14.69 -27.95 14.16
N THR A 329 14.72 -27.36 12.96
CA THR A 329 14.70 -28.07 11.68
C THR A 329 15.59 -27.38 10.66
N ILE A 330 16.14 -28.16 9.73
CA ILE A 330 16.91 -27.66 8.58
C ILE A 330 16.05 -26.90 7.55
N GLY A 331 16.72 -26.20 6.64
CA GLY A 331 16.12 -25.52 5.50
C GLY A 331 16.08 -24.00 5.67
N GLU A 332 15.36 -23.34 4.76
CA GLU A 332 15.13 -21.91 4.81
C GLU A 332 14.13 -21.56 5.92
N LYS A 333 14.49 -20.60 6.76
CA LYS A 333 13.67 -20.08 7.87
C LYS A 333 13.66 -18.57 7.82
N THR A 334 12.60 -17.96 8.34
CA THR A 334 12.46 -16.51 8.41
C THR A 334 12.45 -16.06 9.87
N ILE A 335 13.32 -15.11 10.19
CA ILE A 335 13.28 -14.34 11.44
C ILE A 335 12.40 -13.13 11.18
N ILE A 336 11.45 -12.87 12.07
CA ILE A 336 10.58 -11.70 12.04
C ILE A 336 10.81 -10.95 13.35
N VAL A 337 11.07 -9.65 13.24
CA VAL A 337 11.27 -8.78 14.39
C VAL A 337 10.27 -7.64 14.28
N LYS A 338 9.57 -7.36 15.38
CA LYS A 338 8.75 -6.15 15.54
C LYS A 338 9.29 -5.30 16.67
N PHE A 339 9.08 -4.00 16.60
CA PHE A 339 9.40 -3.07 17.67
C PHE A 339 8.21 -2.19 18.05
N TYR A 340 8.07 -1.97 19.36
CA TYR A 340 7.06 -1.08 19.94
C TYR A 340 7.70 -0.17 20.98
N SER A 341 7.32 1.11 20.99
CA SER A 341 7.56 2.05 22.08
C SER A 341 6.29 2.85 22.38
N LYS A 342 6.37 3.80 23.32
CA LYS A 342 5.25 4.72 23.56
C LYS A 342 5.00 5.64 22.35
N GLU A 343 6.06 6.10 21.69
CA GLU A 343 6.03 7.13 20.66
C GLU A 343 6.01 6.57 19.24
N LEU A 344 6.47 5.33 19.05
CA LEU A 344 6.62 4.71 17.74
C LEU A 344 6.17 3.25 17.78
N LYS A 345 5.30 2.87 16.85
CA LYS A 345 4.65 1.56 16.78
C LYS A 345 4.71 1.06 15.34
N ASP A 346 4.43 -0.24 15.17
CA ASP A 346 4.32 -0.89 13.87
C ASP A 346 5.60 -0.79 13.02
N ILE A 347 6.74 -0.95 13.69
CA ILE A 347 8.03 -1.13 13.03
C ILE A 347 8.29 -2.63 12.95
N ASP A 348 8.66 -3.13 11.79
CA ASP A 348 9.06 -4.51 11.60
C ASP A 348 10.26 -4.66 10.68
N GLY A 349 10.78 -5.88 10.67
CA GLY A 349 11.83 -6.30 9.76
C GLY A 349 11.88 -7.82 9.72
N SER A 350 12.38 -8.35 8.61
CA SER A 350 12.50 -9.80 8.45
C SER A 350 13.81 -10.18 7.76
N ARG A 351 14.28 -11.38 8.08
CA ARG A 351 15.51 -11.92 7.50
C ARG A 351 15.39 -13.41 7.28
N ILE A 352 15.66 -13.83 6.05
CA ILE A 352 15.80 -15.24 5.71
C ILE A 352 17.16 -15.74 6.19
N VAL A 353 17.15 -16.92 6.82
CA VAL A 353 18.33 -17.66 7.25
C VAL A 353 18.27 -19.09 6.74
N ARG A 354 19.43 -19.62 6.33
CA ARG A 354 19.56 -21.00 5.87
C ARG A 354 20.15 -21.86 6.98
N VAL A 355 19.36 -22.80 7.49
CA VAL A 355 19.77 -23.73 8.53
C VAL A 355 20.34 -24.99 7.90
N SER A 356 21.60 -25.29 8.22
CA SER A 356 22.33 -26.47 7.71
C SER A 356 22.45 -27.56 8.78
N ARG A 357 22.77 -28.79 8.35
CA ARG A 357 23.20 -29.84 9.28
C ARG A 357 24.61 -29.55 9.76
N ASP A 358 24.86 -29.85 11.02
CA ASP A 358 26.20 -29.79 11.59
C ASP A 358 26.99 -31.03 11.16
N THR A 359 27.84 -30.90 10.15
CA THR A 359 28.66 -32.02 9.64
C THR A 359 29.97 -32.21 10.41
N THR A 360 30.32 -31.32 11.33
CA THR A 360 31.57 -31.43 12.11
C THR A 360 31.59 -32.61 13.09
N LEU A 361 30.44 -33.15 13.46
CA LEU A 361 30.36 -34.35 14.31
C LEU A 361 30.66 -35.66 13.56
N PHE A 362 30.38 -35.72 12.24
CA PHE A 362 30.63 -36.93 11.45
C PHE A 362 32.12 -37.20 11.19
N ASN A 363 32.96 -36.16 11.19
CA ASN A 363 34.39 -36.31 10.93
C ASN A 363 35.20 -36.78 12.15
N LEU A 364 34.67 -36.64 13.37
CA LEU A 364 35.37 -37.11 14.58
C LEU A 364 35.23 -38.63 14.76
N ASP A 365 34.06 -39.20 14.46
CA ASP A 365 33.84 -40.65 14.55
C ASP A 365 34.64 -41.43 13.48
N GLU A 366 34.78 -40.89 12.26
CA GLU A 366 35.64 -41.49 11.22
C GLU A 366 37.14 -41.37 11.51
N LEU A 367 37.56 -40.34 12.24
CA LEU A 367 38.95 -40.19 12.67
C LEU A 367 39.26 -41.15 13.83
N ASP A 368 38.35 -41.33 14.79
CA ASP A 368 38.52 -42.27 15.91
C ASP A 368 38.53 -43.73 15.46
N GLU A 369 37.76 -44.11 14.43
CA GLU A 369 37.84 -45.46 13.83
C GLU A 369 39.16 -45.70 13.09
N ARG A 370 39.76 -44.67 12.49
CA ARG A 370 41.08 -44.78 11.83
C ARG A 370 42.22 -44.89 12.84
N PHE A 371 42.15 -44.23 13.99
CA PHE A 371 43.17 -44.33 15.04
C PHE A 371 43.08 -45.62 15.88
N ARG A 372 41.91 -46.28 15.93
CA ARG A 372 41.76 -47.61 16.58
C ARG A 372 42.20 -48.79 15.71
N ARG A 373 42.54 -48.57 14.44
CA ARG A 373 42.97 -49.60 13.49
C ARG A 373 44.47 -49.54 13.12
N THR A 374 45.23 -48.68 13.79
CA THR A 374 46.71 -48.68 13.81
C THR A 374 47.19 -49.05 15.19
#